data_AF-A0A445LA90-F1
#
_entry.id   AF-A0A445LA90-F1
#
_cell.length_a   1.000
_cell.length_b   1.000
_cell.length_c   1.000
_cell.angle_alpha   90.00
_cell.angle_beta   90.00
_cell.angle_gamma   90.00
#
_symmetry.space_group_name_H-M   'P 1'
#
loop_
_entity.id
_entity.type
_entity.pdbx_description
1 polymer ?
#
loop_
_entity_poly.entity_id
_entity_poly.type
_entity_poly.pdbx_seq_one_letter_code
_entity_poly.pdbx_strand_id
1 'polypeptide(L)'
;MSYPCQVLDFCCGSNDFSRLMKSKLEEMGKSCSFKNYDLFQPKNDFNFEKRDWMSVNAEELPNGSQLIIGLNPPFGVKGSLANKFINKALTFKPKLLILIVPKVTKRLDRKKEGYDLIWEDDEMLSGKSFYLPGSVDTRDKQLEDWNLKPPPLYLWSRPDWTTKHREIAQKHCHIKEEYDVHVNGKEVKNYLMEENHECYQNCRGLHVPGNVLSIFDGIPNDNGANAPEEGATSNASVW
;
A
#
# COMPACT_ATOMS: atom_id res chain seq x y z
N MET A 1 -22.23 8.01 2.05
CA MET A 1 -21.68 6.64 2.06
C MET A 1 -20.44 6.63 2.94
N SER A 2 -20.43 5.83 4.00
CA SER A 2 -19.21 5.63 4.79
C SER A 2 -18.37 4.57 4.09
N TYR A 3 -17.13 4.90 3.73
CA TYR A 3 -16.22 3.92 3.14
C TYR A 3 -15.52 3.13 4.25
N PRO A 4 -15.35 1.80 4.10
CA PRO A 4 -14.74 0.99 5.14
C PRO A 4 -13.22 1.18 5.24
N CYS A 5 -12.60 1.82 4.24
CA CYS A 5 -11.21 2.23 4.29
C CYS A 5 -10.94 3.52 3.49
N GLN A 6 -9.80 4.15 3.77
CA GLN A 6 -9.23 5.22 2.98
C GLN A 6 -7.80 4.86 2.58
N VAL A 7 -7.52 4.90 1.27
CA VAL A 7 -6.17 4.77 0.71
C VAL A 7 -5.60 6.17 0.52
N LEU A 8 -4.44 6.41 1.09
CA LEU A 8 -3.78 7.70 1.06
C LEU A 8 -2.40 7.60 0.42
N ASP A 9 -2.18 8.39 -0.62
CA ASP A 9 -0.86 8.61 -1.21
C ASP A 9 -0.29 9.93 -0.71
N PHE A 10 0.79 9.89 0.08
CA PHE A 10 1.38 11.07 0.72
C PHE A 10 2.28 11.90 -0.22
N CYS A 11 2.56 11.42 -1.44
CA CYS A 11 3.44 12.07 -2.42
C CYS A 11 3.16 11.49 -3.80
N CYS A 12 2.01 11.82 -4.38
CA CYS A 12 1.43 11.05 -5.46
C CYS A 12 2.10 11.22 -6.84
N GLY A 13 2.91 12.26 -7.06
CA GLY A 13 3.59 12.49 -8.33
C GLY A 13 2.61 12.61 -9.50
N SER A 14 2.61 11.65 -10.44
CA SER A 14 1.62 11.61 -11.54
C SER A 14 0.23 11.09 -11.12
N ASN A 15 0.11 10.54 -9.92
CA ASN A 15 -1.11 10.01 -9.29
C ASN A 15 -1.70 8.76 -9.98
N ASP A 16 -0.87 8.00 -10.69
CA ASP A 16 -1.28 6.78 -11.41
C ASP A 16 -1.62 5.63 -10.45
N PHE A 17 -0.91 5.53 -9.32
CA PHE A 17 -1.11 4.46 -8.33
C PHE A 17 -2.53 4.43 -7.78
N SER A 18 -3.04 5.55 -7.28
CA SER A 18 -4.38 5.61 -6.69
C SER A 18 -5.48 5.30 -7.71
N ARG A 19 -5.24 5.58 -8.99
CA ARG A 19 -6.17 5.22 -10.07
C ARG A 19 -6.18 3.73 -10.36
N LEU A 20 -5.01 3.13 -10.49
CA LEU A 20 -4.85 1.69 -10.65
C LEU A 20 -5.43 0.93 -9.46
N MET A 21 -5.10 1.37 -8.25
CA MET A 21 -5.59 0.81 -7.00
C MET A 21 -7.11 0.85 -6.91
N LYS A 22 -7.73 1.98 -7.30
CA LYS A 22 -9.18 2.09 -7.37
C LYS A 22 -9.78 1.06 -8.34
N SER A 23 -9.29 0.99 -9.59
CA SER A 23 -9.80 0.05 -10.59
C SER A 23 -9.77 -1.38 -10.07
N LYS A 24 -8.66 -1.76 -9.43
CA LYS A 24 -8.47 -3.11 -8.92
C LYS A 24 -9.33 -3.43 -7.70
N LEU A 25 -9.53 -2.47 -6.80
CA LEU A 25 -10.48 -2.65 -5.70
C LEU A 25 -11.91 -2.84 -6.23
N GLU A 26 -12.31 -2.05 -7.23
CA GLU A 26 -13.64 -2.16 -7.86
C GLU A 26 -13.82 -3.52 -8.56
N GLU A 27 -12.81 -4.01 -9.29
CA GLU A 27 -12.79 -5.36 -9.88
C GLU A 27 -13.00 -6.46 -8.83
N MET A 28 -12.53 -6.23 -7.61
CA MET A 28 -12.69 -7.15 -6.47
C MET A 28 -13.98 -6.93 -5.67
N GLY A 29 -14.87 -6.03 -6.12
CA GLY A 29 -16.10 -5.68 -5.41
C GLY A 29 -15.87 -4.91 -4.09
N LYS A 30 -14.70 -4.31 -3.91
CA LYS A 30 -14.34 -3.52 -2.72
C LYS A 30 -14.43 -2.04 -3.02
N SER A 31 -14.77 -1.26 -1.99
CA SER A 31 -14.80 0.20 -2.08
C SER A 31 -13.97 0.82 -0.96
N CYS A 32 -13.18 1.83 -1.31
CA CYS A 32 -12.49 2.69 -0.37
C CYS A 32 -12.54 4.14 -0.87
N SER A 33 -12.42 5.08 0.06
CA SER A 33 -12.14 6.47 -0.28
C SER A 33 -10.65 6.65 -0.59
N PHE A 34 -10.32 7.74 -1.28
CA PHE A 34 -8.94 8.05 -1.66
C PHE A 34 -8.62 9.48 -1.28
N LYS A 35 -7.36 9.74 -0.91
CA LYS A 35 -6.85 11.09 -0.70
C LYS A 35 -5.37 11.14 -1.08
N ASN A 36 -5.01 12.04 -1.99
CA ASN A 36 -3.68 12.06 -2.60
C ASN A 36 -3.06 13.45 -2.45
N TYR A 37 -1.84 13.50 -1.92
CA TYR A 37 -1.14 14.75 -1.64
C TYR A 37 0.10 14.88 -2.50
N ASP A 38 0.34 16.09 -2.99
CA ASP A 38 1.62 16.49 -3.56
C ASP A 38 1.72 18.04 -3.56
N LEU A 39 2.94 18.56 -3.63
CA LEU A 39 3.19 20.00 -3.78
C LEU A 39 2.90 20.48 -5.20
N PHE A 40 3.01 19.58 -6.18
CA PHE A 40 2.82 19.87 -7.59
C PHE A 40 1.52 19.25 -8.10
N GLN A 41 0.89 19.91 -9.07
CA GLN A 41 -0.34 19.38 -9.64
C GLN A 41 -0.01 18.13 -10.48
N PRO A 42 -0.63 16.97 -10.21
CA PRO A 42 -0.45 15.76 -10.99
C PRO A 42 -1.12 15.92 -12.36
N LYS A 43 -0.74 15.06 -13.31
CA LYS A 43 -1.48 14.91 -14.58
C LYS A 43 -2.93 14.45 -14.34
N ASN A 44 -3.14 13.68 -13.27
CA ASN A 44 -4.43 13.15 -12.87
C ASN A 44 -4.84 13.69 -11.50
N ASP A 45 -5.90 14.49 -11.45
CA ASP A 45 -6.39 15.14 -10.22
C ASP A 45 -7.31 14.27 -9.36
N PHE A 46 -7.39 12.97 -9.64
CA PHE A 46 -8.22 12.03 -8.88
C PHE A 46 -7.94 12.10 -7.37
N ASN A 47 -8.92 12.61 -6.61
CA ASN A 47 -8.84 12.85 -5.16
C ASN A 47 -7.55 13.56 -4.71
N PHE A 48 -7.04 14.46 -5.55
CA PHE A 48 -5.82 15.22 -5.30
C PHE A 48 -6.07 16.47 -4.46
N GLU A 49 -5.19 16.72 -3.50
CA GLU A 49 -5.10 17.96 -2.73
C GLU A 49 -3.67 18.50 -2.85
N LYS A 50 -3.52 19.70 -3.44
CA LYS A 50 -2.22 20.37 -3.56
C LYS A 50 -1.77 20.88 -2.20
N ARG A 51 -0.99 20.08 -1.48
CA ARG A 51 -0.61 20.35 -0.10
C ARG A 51 0.66 19.60 0.31
N ASP A 52 1.42 20.22 1.21
CA ASP A 52 2.55 19.58 1.87
C ASP A 52 2.06 18.49 2.83
N TRP A 53 2.50 17.25 2.63
CA TRP A 53 2.24 16.12 3.52
C TRP A 53 2.56 16.43 4.98
N MET A 54 3.62 17.19 5.24
CA MET A 54 4.03 17.51 6.61
C MET A 54 2.99 18.37 7.35
N SER A 55 2.15 19.11 6.61
CA SER A 55 1.09 19.99 7.12
C SER A 55 -0.25 19.30 7.40
N VAL A 56 -0.41 18.02 7.05
CA VAL A 56 -1.66 17.27 7.26
C VAL A 56 -1.78 16.87 8.72
N ASN A 57 -2.93 17.10 9.36
CA ASN A 57 -3.17 16.78 10.77
C ASN A 57 -4.03 15.52 10.94
N ALA A 58 -3.93 14.86 12.10
CA ALA A 58 -4.58 13.58 12.35
C ALA A 58 -6.11 13.68 12.38
N GLU A 59 -6.63 14.83 12.79
CA GLU A 59 -8.05 15.14 12.91
C GLU A 59 -8.73 15.29 11.53
N GLU A 60 -7.94 15.48 10.48
CA GLU A 60 -8.41 15.62 9.10
C GLU A 60 -8.61 14.28 8.40
N LEU A 61 -8.16 13.17 9.02
CA LEU A 61 -8.19 11.84 8.45
C LEU A 61 -9.01 10.88 9.32
N PRO A 62 -9.55 9.79 8.74
CA PRO A 62 -10.15 8.72 9.50
C PRO A 62 -9.21 8.11 10.54
N ASN A 63 -9.77 7.34 11.48
CA ASN A 63 -8.97 6.58 12.43
C ASN A 63 -7.97 5.68 11.70
N GLY A 64 -6.77 5.51 12.26
CA GLY A 64 -5.71 4.69 11.68
C GLY A 64 -6.13 3.26 11.28
N SER A 65 -7.09 2.66 11.98
CA SER A 65 -7.67 1.35 11.63
C SER A 65 -8.42 1.33 10.29
N GLN A 66 -8.78 2.49 9.76
CA GLN A 66 -9.40 2.68 8.44
C GLN A 66 -8.39 3.17 7.40
N LEU A 67 -7.15 3.50 7.79
CA LEU A 67 -6.13 4.08 6.90
C LEU A 67 -5.18 3.03 6.33
N ILE A 68 -4.93 3.14 5.02
CA ILE A 68 -3.80 2.53 4.32
C ILE A 68 -2.99 3.69 3.73
N ILE A 69 -1.71 3.79 4.07
CA ILE A 69 -0.86 4.93 3.65
C ILE A 69 0.33 4.42 2.83
N GLY A 70 0.68 5.11 1.75
CA GLY A 70 1.84 4.82 0.89
C GLY A 70 2.18 6.01 -0.01
N LEU A 71 3.02 5.95 -1.04
CA LEU A 71 3.60 4.81 -1.75
C LEU A 71 5.12 4.97 -1.91
N ASN A 72 5.57 6.09 -2.48
CA ASN A 72 6.95 6.29 -2.91
C ASN A 72 7.47 7.65 -2.40
N PRO A 73 7.95 7.75 -1.15
CA PRO A 73 8.34 9.03 -0.59
C PRO A 73 9.61 9.56 -1.26
N PRO A 74 9.82 10.89 -1.31
CA PRO A 74 11.05 11.45 -1.84
C PRO A 74 12.23 11.06 -0.94
N PHE A 75 13.32 10.59 -1.54
CA PHE A 75 14.38 9.91 -0.77
C PHE A 75 15.27 10.87 0.04
N GLY A 76 15.76 11.94 -0.59
CA GLY A 76 16.77 12.82 -0.01
C GLY A 76 18.12 12.11 0.24
N VAL A 77 19.11 12.87 0.71
CA VAL A 77 20.46 12.34 0.98
C VAL A 77 20.37 11.24 2.03
N LYS A 78 20.91 10.05 1.69
CA LYS A 78 20.88 8.85 2.55
C LYS A 78 19.49 8.46 3.07
N GLY A 79 18.43 8.69 2.29
CA GLY A 79 17.05 8.34 2.67
C GLY A 79 16.46 9.21 3.78
N SER A 80 17.09 10.34 4.12
CA SER A 80 16.66 11.20 5.22
C SER A 80 15.26 11.77 5.04
N LEU A 81 14.87 12.12 3.82
CA LEU A 81 13.55 12.66 3.54
C LEU A 81 12.49 11.55 3.54
N ALA A 82 12.80 10.37 3.00
CA ALA A 82 11.91 9.21 3.09
C ALA A 82 11.60 8.85 4.55
N ASN A 83 12.63 8.84 5.41
CA ASN A 83 12.44 8.61 6.83
C ASN A 83 11.54 9.67 7.50
N LYS A 84 11.61 10.94 7.09
CA LYS A 84 10.72 12.00 7.60
C LYS A 84 9.27 11.74 7.19
N PHE A 85 9.02 11.45 5.91
CA PHE A 85 7.69 11.14 5.38
C PHE A 85 7.07 9.94 6.09
N ILE A 86 7.85 8.87 6.25
CA ILE A 86 7.42 7.66 6.93
C ILE A 86 7.15 7.94 8.42
N ASN A 87 8.03 8.68 9.10
CA ASN A 87 7.79 9.03 10.51
C ASN A 87 6.50 9.83 10.69
N LYS A 88 6.20 10.76 9.77
CA LYS A 88 4.92 11.47 9.74
C LYS A 88 3.75 10.50 9.49
N ALA A 89 3.86 9.55 8.56
CA ALA A 89 2.83 8.54 8.33
C ALA A 89 2.52 7.69 9.57
N LEU A 90 3.54 7.35 10.35
CA LEU A 90 3.37 6.56 11.58
C LEU A 90 2.56 7.30 12.67
N THR A 91 2.52 8.63 12.67
CA THR A 91 1.73 9.38 13.67
C THR A 91 0.22 9.17 13.49
N PHE A 92 -0.22 8.79 12.28
CA PHE A 92 -1.62 8.47 11.97
C PHE A 92 -1.99 7.02 12.30
N LYS A 93 -1.00 6.20 12.70
CA LYS A 93 -1.16 4.79 13.05
C LYS A 93 -1.97 3.99 12.01
N PRO A 94 -1.70 4.09 10.69
CA PRO A 94 -2.44 3.36 9.67
C PRO A 94 -2.38 1.85 9.92
N LYS A 95 -3.43 1.09 9.60
CA LYS A 95 -3.39 -0.38 9.75
C LYS A 95 -2.38 -1.03 8.82
N LEU A 96 -2.12 -0.42 7.66
CA LEU A 96 -1.21 -0.92 6.63
C LEU A 96 -0.42 0.23 6.00
N LEU A 97 0.87 0.01 5.79
CA LEU A 97 1.77 0.88 5.05
C LEU A 97 2.30 0.15 3.80
N ILE A 98 2.25 0.81 2.64
CA ILE A 98 2.79 0.33 1.37
C ILE A 98 3.94 1.25 0.98
N LEU A 99 5.17 0.75 0.90
CA LEU A 99 6.35 1.59 0.72
C LEU A 99 7.29 1.05 -0.35
N ILE A 100 7.64 1.90 -1.31
CA ILE A 100 8.76 1.69 -2.23
C ILE A 100 9.89 2.60 -1.77
N VAL A 101 10.90 2.03 -1.10
CA VAL A 101 12.03 2.82 -0.58
C VAL A 101 13.36 2.06 -0.66
N PRO A 102 14.49 2.77 -0.86
CA PRO A 102 15.81 2.15 -0.87
C PRO A 102 16.11 1.45 0.47
N LYS A 103 16.89 0.35 0.43
CA LYS A 103 17.29 -0.45 1.62
C LYS A 103 18.06 0.36 2.69
N VAL A 104 18.56 1.56 2.37
CA VAL A 104 19.17 2.49 3.35
C VAL A 104 18.14 3.16 4.27
N THR A 105 16.85 3.13 3.93
CA THR A 105 15.76 3.66 4.76
C THR A 105 15.61 2.81 6.03
N LYS A 106 15.28 3.44 7.16
CA LYS A 106 15.19 2.73 8.45
C LYS A 106 14.01 1.76 8.43
N ARG A 107 14.25 0.48 8.72
CA ARG A 107 13.19 -0.53 8.83
C ARG A 107 12.25 -0.22 10.01
N LEU A 108 10.97 -0.57 9.85
CA LEU A 108 9.93 -0.25 10.83
C LEU A 108 9.88 -1.24 12.00
N ASP A 109 10.24 -2.50 11.75
CA ASP A 109 10.41 -3.56 12.76
C ASP A 109 11.51 -3.24 13.81
N ARG A 110 12.40 -2.29 13.53
CA ARG A 110 13.46 -1.84 14.45
C ARG A 110 13.10 -0.60 15.27
N LYS A 111 11.87 -0.09 15.15
CA LYS A 111 11.39 1.08 15.91
C LYS A 111 10.62 0.65 17.16
N LYS A 112 10.59 1.51 18.19
CA LYS A 112 9.87 1.25 19.45
C LYS A 112 8.36 1.05 19.25
N GLU A 113 7.76 1.88 18.39
CA GLU A 113 6.38 1.72 17.89
C GLU A 113 6.45 1.16 16.47
N GLY A 114 6.98 -0.06 16.37
CA GLY A 114 7.29 -0.71 15.11
C GLY A 114 6.06 -1.24 14.38
N TYR A 115 6.27 -1.55 13.11
CA TYR A 115 5.32 -2.29 12.28
C TYR A 115 5.95 -3.63 11.90
N ASP A 116 5.10 -4.63 11.70
CA ASP A 116 5.53 -5.97 11.31
C ASP A 116 5.63 -6.06 9.79
N LEU A 117 6.73 -6.61 9.29
CA LEU A 117 6.88 -6.88 7.86
C LEU A 117 5.95 -8.05 7.49
N ILE A 118 5.01 -7.81 6.57
CA ILE A 118 4.14 -8.85 6.01
C ILE A 118 4.75 -9.41 4.72
N TRP A 119 5.22 -8.53 3.85
CA TRP A 119 5.74 -8.88 2.54
C TRP A 119 6.81 -7.88 2.09
N GLU A 120 7.88 -8.39 1.48
CA GLU A 120 8.97 -7.64 0.87
C GLU A 120 9.21 -8.27 -0.50
N ASP A 121 9.28 -7.44 -1.53
CA ASP A 121 9.63 -7.86 -2.89
C ASP A 121 10.69 -6.92 -3.44
N ASP A 122 11.89 -7.46 -3.69
CA ASP A 122 13.03 -6.74 -4.24
C ASP A 122 13.28 -7.01 -5.73
N GLU A 123 12.38 -7.74 -6.40
CA GLU A 123 12.47 -8.05 -7.83
C GLU A 123 11.37 -7.37 -8.67
N MET A 124 10.17 -7.14 -8.11
CA MET A 124 9.01 -6.60 -8.83
C MET A 124 9.29 -5.26 -9.52
N LEU A 125 10.20 -4.47 -8.96
CA LEU A 125 10.60 -3.17 -9.47
C LEU A 125 11.96 -3.19 -10.19
N SER A 126 12.46 -4.39 -10.52
CA SER A 126 13.61 -4.57 -11.41
C SER A 126 13.24 -4.11 -12.83
N GLY A 127 14.14 -3.33 -13.46
CA GLY A 127 13.89 -2.75 -14.79
C GLY A 127 14.27 -1.26 -14.90
N LYS A 128 13.63 -0.55 -15.84
CA LYS A 128 13.85 0.88 -16.07
C LYS A 128 13.54 1.70 -14.81
N SER A 129 14.40 2.66 -14.49
CA SER A 129 14.28 3.49 -13.30
C SER A 129 13.01 4.34 -13.31
N PHE A 130 12.18 4.21 -12.28
CA PHE A 130 10.95 4.99 -12.11
C PHE A 130 11.19 6.43 -11.61
N TYR A 131 12.43 6.77 -11.23
CA TYR A 131 12.76 7.92 -10.39
C TYR A 131 13.26 9.17 -11.12
N LEU A 132 13.42 9.11 -12.44
CA LEU A 132 13.99 10.23 -13.20
C LEU A 132 12.98 10.88 -14.18
N PRO A 133 11.78 11.34 -13.74
CA PRO A 133 11.09 12.35 -14.53
C PRO A 133 11.89 13.66 -14.49
N GLY A 134 12.47 14.05 -15.63
CA GLY A 134 13.10 15.36 -15.83
C GLY A 134 14.62 15.42 -15.71
N SER A 135 15.31 14.30 -15.46
CA SER A 135 16.77 14.26 -15.61
C SER A 135 17.12 14.07 -17.08
N VAL A 136 17.74 15.08 -17.66
CA VAL A 136 18.23 15.04 -19.02
C VAL A 136 19.75 14.96 -19.03
N ASP A 137 20.33 14.25 -19.99
CA ASP A 137 21.77 14.30 -20.22
C ASP A 137 22.18 15.70 -20.75
N THR A 138 23.48 15.93 -20.97
CA THR A 138 23.99 17.20 -21.52
C THR A 138 23.46 17.55 -22.92
N ARG A 139 22.60 16.72 -23.52
CA ARG A 139 21.98 16.87 -24.83
C ARG A 139 20.45 16.90 -24.75
N ASP A 140 19.89 17.23 -23.57
CA ASP A 140 18.45 17.27 -23.32
C ASP A 140 17.70 15.94 -23.58
N LYS A 141 18.42 14.80 -23.66
CA LYS A 141 17.77 13.49 -23.74
C LYS A 141 17.45 12.99 -22.34
N GLN A 142 16.21 12.54 -22.16
CA GLN A 142 15.79 11.90 -20.92
C GLN A 142 16.73 10.73 -20.60
N LEU A 143 17.35 10.78 -19.40
CA LEU A 143 18.22 9.72 -18.91
C LEU A 143 17.39 8.45 -18.67
N GLU A 144 17.55 7.47 -19.54
CA GLU A 144 17.04 6.11 -19.32
C GLU A 144 18.03 5.35 -18.43
N ASP A 145 18.01 5.59 -17.13
CA ASP A 145 18.73 4.73 -16.19
C ASP A 145 17.97 3.43 -15.97
N TRP A 146 18.70 2.34 -15.80
CA TRP A 146 18.19 1.09 -15.25
C TRP A 146 18.47 1.04 -13.75
N ASN A 147 17.55 0.49 -12.96
CA ASN A 147 17.77 0.31 -11.54
C ASN A 147 18.93 -0.69 -11.31
N LEU A 148 20.15 -0.21 -11.02
CA LEU A 148 21.29 -1.09 -10.65
C LEU A 148 20.96 -1.96 -9.43
N LYS A 149 20.19 -1.39 -8.49
CA LYS A 149 19.54 -2.09 -7.38
C LYS A 149 18.14 -1.50 -7.21
N PRO A 150 17.06 -2.22 -7.58
CA PRO A 150 15.71 -1.70 -7.44
C PRO A 150 15.38 -1.45 -5.96
N PRO A 151 14.62 -0.38 -5.65
CA PRO A 151 14.08 -0.23 -4.31
C PRO A 151 13.02 -1.32 -4.09
N PRO A 152 13.09 -2.05 -2.97
CA PRO A 152 12.05 -3.02 -2.62
C PRO A 152 10.70 -2.35 -2.37
N LEU A 153 9.63 -3.10 -2.69
CA LEU A 153 8.28 -2.84 -2.23
C LEU A 153 8.07 -3.56 -0.89
N TYR A 154 7.56 -2.83 0.10
CA TYR A 154 7.22 -3.38 1.40
C TYR A 154 5.74 -3.22 1.72
N LEU A 155 5.18 -4.23 2.37
CA LEU A 155 3.91 -4.16 3.10
C LEU A 155 4.17 -4.33 4.59
N TRP A 156 3.88 -3.27 5.34
CA TRP A 156 4.07 -3.20 6.78
C TRP A 156 2.72 -3.14 7.48
N SER A 157 2.49 -4.03 8.44
CA SER A 157 1.26 -4.09 9.23
C SER A 157 1.43 -3.46 10.60
N ARG A 158 0.40 -2.77 11.09
CA ARG A 158 0.31 -2.39 12.50
C ARG A 158 0.18 -3.67 13.35
N PRO A 159 0.85 -3.78 14.52
CA PRO A 159 0.91 -5.03 15.27
C PRO A 159 -0.43 -5.70 15.59
N ASP A 160 -1.46 -4.91 15.93
CA ASP A 160 -2.82 -5.39 16.23
C ASP A 160 -3.60 -5.87 14.98
N TRP A 161 -3.09 -5.60 13.76
CA TRP A 161 -3.65 -6.08 12.49
C TRP A 161 -2.82 -7.19 11.84
N THR A 162 -1.64 -7.50 12.37
CA THR A 162 -0.66 -8.37 11.74
C THR A 162 -1.19 -9.78 11.48
N THR A 163 -1.83 -10.41 12.47
CA THR A 163 -2.41 -11.76 12.30
C THR A 163 -3.36 -11.79 11.10
N LYS A 164 -4.29 -10.85 11.05
CA LYS A 164 -5.27 -10.74 9.96
C LYS A 164 -4.62 -10.49 8.60
N HIS A 165 -3.63 -9.60 8.52
CA HIS A 165 -2.94 -9.35 7.25
C HIS A 165 -2.11 -10.55 6.78
N ARG A 166 -1.50 -11.32 7.70
CA ARG A 166 -0.77 -12.56 7.36
C ARG A 166 -1.71 -13.65 6.84
N GLU A 167 -2.83 -13.90 7.52
CA GLU A 167 -3.83 -14.88 7.07
C GLU A 167 -4.28 -14.59 5.63
N ILE A 168 -4.53 -13.32 5.31
CA ILE A 168 -4.91 -12.94 3.96
C ILE A 168 -3.75 -13.14 2.98
N ALA A 169 -2.53 -12.71 3.33
CA ALA A 169 -1.37 -12.93 2.48
C ALA A 169 -1.12 -14.44 2.19
N GLN A 170 -1.33 -15.31 3.18
CA GLN A 170 -1.25 -16.77 3.03
C GLN A 170 -2.35 -17.31 2.12
N LYS A 171 -3.61 -16.93 2.36
CA LYS A 171 -4.77 -17.34 1.55
C LYS A 171 -4.58 -17.09 0.06
N HIS A 172 -3.81 -16.06 -0.29
CA HIS A 172 -3.53 -15.69 -1.67
C HIS A 172 -2.12 -16.03 -2.14
N CYS A 173 -1.43 -16.91 -1.41
CA CYS A 173 -0.11 -17.43 -1.75
C CYS A 173 0.97 -16.34 -1.92
N HIS A 174 0.81 -15.18 -1.27
CA HIS A 174 1.85 -14.15 -1.22
C HIS A 174 2.99 -14.53 -0.27
N ILE A 175 2.68 -15.34 0.74
CA ILE A 175 3.63 -15.91 1.70
C ILE A 175 3.28 -17.39 1.93
N LYS A 176 4.29 -18.24 2.13
CA LYS A 176 4.10 -19.67 2.45
C LYS A 176 3.72 -19.88 3.92
N GLU A 177 3.06 -21.00 4.25
CA GLU A 177 2.77 -21.38 5.64
C GLU A 177 4.06 -21.77 6.41
N GLU A 178 4.27 -21.03 7.50
CA GLU A 178 5.08 -21.24 8.72
C GLU A 178 6.63 -21.38 8.72
N TYR A 179 7.25 -20.61 9.62
CA TYR A 179 7.89 -21.21 10.80
C TYR A 179 7.35 -20.56 12.08
N ASP A 180 6.91 -21.44 12.97
CA ASP A 180 6.44 -21.23 14.32
C ASP A 180 7.52 -20.55 15.20
N VAL A 181 7.20 -19.42 15.85
CA VAL A 181 8.12 -18.74 16.78
C VAL A 181 7.96 -19.39 18.15
N HIS A 182 8.66 -20.51 18.36
CA HIS A 182 8.96 -20.95 19.72
C HIS A 182 10.03 -20.05 20.32
N VAL A 183 9.63 -19.33 21.38
CA VAL A 183 10.50 -18.52 22.23
C VAL A 183 11.54 -19.42 22.90
N ASN A 184 12.81 -19.27 22.52
CA ASN A 184 13.90 -19.12 23.48
C ASN A 184 15.17 -18.60 22.79
N GLY A 185 15.78 -17.59 23.39
CA GLY A 185 16.77 -16.73 22.75
C GLY A 185 17.93 -17.46 22.09
N LYS A 186 18.08 -17.24 20.78
CA LYS A 186 19.36 -17.01 20.07
C LYS A 186 19.07 -16.65 18.62
N GLU A 187 19.52 -15.46 18.24
CA GLU A 187 19.90 -15.01 16.90
C GLU A 187 19.13 -15.61 15.69
N VAL A 188 18.08 -14.90 15.24
CA VAL A 188 17.40 -15.22 13.97
C VAL A 188 18.30 -14.78 12.81
N LYS A 189 19.01 -15.76 12.24
CA LYS A 189 19.66 -15.64 10.94
C LYS A 189 18.66 -16.03 9.85
N ASN A 190 18.06 -15.04 9.19
CA ASN A 190 17.32 -15.27 7.95
C ASN A 190 18.32 -15.55 6.82
N TYR A 191 18.62 -16.82 6.59
CA TYR A 191 19.20 -17.31 5.33
C TYR A 191 18.12 -18.08 4.58
N LEU A 192 17.49 -17.42 3.61
CA LEU A 192 16.93 -18.08 2.44
C LEU A 192 17.61 -17.44 1.22
N MET A 193 18.91 -17.71 1.13
CA MET A 193 19.65 -17.73 -0.13
C MET A 193 19.86 -19.22 -0.40
N GLU A 194 18.96 -19.82 -1.16
CA GLU A 194 19.27 -21.06 -1.88
C GLU A 194 18.39 -21.09 -3.12
N GLU A 195 19.09 -21.03 -4.26
CA GLU A 195 18.57 -21.17 -5.60
C GLU A 195 17.66 -22.39 -5.69
N ASN A 196 16.39 -22.21 -6.07
CA ASN A 196 15.61 -23.26 -6.75
C ASN A 196 14.50 -22.62 -7.59
N HIS A 197 14.82 -22.47 -8.88
CA HIS A 197 13.96 -22.07 -9.99
C HIS A 197 12.89 -23.13 -10.31
N GLU A 198 11.99 -23.47 -9.37
CA GLU A 198 10.95 -24.50 -9.64
C GLU A 198 9.51 -24.12 -9.25
N CYS A 199 9.25 -22.91 -8.75
CA CYS A 199 7.91 -22.56 -8.23
C CYS A 199 6.83 -22.30 -9.31
N TYR A 200 7.18 -22.19 -10.59
CA TYR A 200 6.19 -21.93 -11.66
C TYR A 200 5.55 -23.18 -12.27
N GLN A 201 6.01 -24.39 -11.94
CA GLN A 201 5.55 -25.59 -12.66
C GLN A 201 4.32 -26.28 -12.07
N ASN A 202 4.01 -26.10 -10.78
CA ASN A 202 2.87 -26.79 -10.15
C ASN A 202 1.53 -26.03 -10.22
N CYS A 203 1.49 -24.83 -10.80
CA CYS A 203 0.25 -24.11 -11.08
C CYS A 203 -0.32 -24.47 -12.47
N ARG A 204 -0.47 -25.78 -12.77
CA ARG A 204 -1.29 -26.19 -13.92
C ARG A 204 -2.76 -26.14 -13.50
N GLY A 205 -3.41 -24.99 -13.66
CA GLY A 205 -4.88 -24.97 -13.61
C GLY A 205 -5.60 -23.64 -13.55
N LEU A 206 -5.05 -22.58 -12.96
CA LEU A 206 -5.80 -21.31 -12.82
C LEU A 206 -4.87 -20.09 -12.93
N HIS A 207 -5.23 -19.22 -13.87
CA HIS A 207 -4.82 -17.84 -14.16
C HIS A 207 -3.53 -17.23 -13.54
N VAL A 208 -2.69 -16.72 -14.45
CA VAL A 208 -1.61 -15.70 -14.40
C VAL A 208 -1.27 -15.09 -13.02
N PRO A 209 0.04 -15.00 -12.65
CA PRO A 209 0.47 -14.68 -11.28
C PRO A 209 0.37 -13.19 -10.92
N GLY A 210 0.18 -12.94 -9.62
CA GLY A 210 0.53 -11.67 -8.96
C GLY A 210 -0.62 -10.68 -8.81
N ASN A 211 -1.44 -10.84 -7.77
CA ASN A 211 -2.35 -9.78 -7.35
C ASN A 211 -2.16 -9.46 -5.87
N VAL A 212 -1.20 -8.58 -5.56
CA VAL A 212 -0.87 -8.02 -4.24
C VAL A 212 -2.12 -7.49 -3.48
N LEU A 213 -3.20 -7.24 -4.20
CA LEU A 213 -4.42 -6.56 -3.76
C LEU A 213 -5.41 -7.49 -3.05
N SER A 214 -5.13 -8.78 -3.05
CA SER A 214 -5.91 -9.74 -2.30
C SER A 214 -5.79 -9.56 -0.77
N ILE A 215 -4.73 -8.88 -0.30
CA ILE A 215 -4.53 -8.46 1.11
C ILE A 215 -5.68 -7.59 1.66
N PHE A 216 -6.51 -7.00 0.81
CA PHE A 216 -7.66 -6.21 1.22
C PHE A 216 -8.92 -7.04 1.53
N ASP A 217 -8.87 -8.38 1.47
CA ASP A 217 -10.04 -9.28 1.65
C ASP A 217 -10.66 -9.23 3.07
N GLY A 218 -9.93 -8.74 4.07
CA GLY A 218 -10.40 -8.69 5.45
C GLY A 218 -11.28 -7.47 5.82
N ILE A 219 -11.77 -6.69 4.86
CA ILE A 219 -12.60 -5.52 5.16
C ILE A 219 -14.06 -5.99 5.32
N PRO A 220 -14.73 -5.75 6.47
CA PRO A 220 -16.14 -6.13 6.63
C PRO A 220 -17.04 -5.41 5.63
N ASN A 221 -17.91 -6.16 4.97
CA ASN A 221 -19.03 -5.62 4.21
C ASN A 221 -20.16 -5.28 5.19
N ASP A 222 -20.30 -4.01 5.55
CA ASP A 222 -21.47 -3.56 6.30
C ASP A 222 -22.60 -3.22 5.32
N ASN A 223 -23.14 -4.25 4.68
CA ASN A 223 -24.40 -4.17 3.96
C ASN A 223 -25.51 -4.67 4.89
N GLY A 224 -25.84 -3.85 5.89
CA GLY A 224 -27.08 -3.99 6.64
C GLY A 224 -28.26 -3.89 5.67
N ALA A 225 -28.90 -5.03 5.43
CA ALA A 225 -30.13 -5.14 4.69
C ALA A 225 -31.23 -4.33 5.38
N ASN A 226 -31.69 -3.26 4.73
CA ASN A 226 -33.00 -2.70 4.99
C ASN A 226 -33.85 -2.95 3.74
N ALA A 227 -34.61 -4.04 3.78
CA ALA A 227 -35.77 -4.21 2.93
C ALA A 227 -36.88 -3.28 3.44
N PRO A 228 -37.55 -2.50 2.58
CA PRO A 228 -38.88 -2.01 2.87
C PRO A 228 -39.91 -2.93 2.19
N GLU A 229 -40.85 -3.44 2.98
CA GLU A 229 -42.08 -4.07 2.49
C GLU A 229 -42.86 -3.11 1.58
N GLU A 230 -43.42 -3.66 0.49
CA GLU A 230 -44.40 -3.01 -0.36
C GLU A 230 -45.77 -2.88 0.32
N GLY A 231 -46.49 -1.79 0.02
CA GLY A 231 -47.94 -1.75 0.20
C GLY A 231 -48.56 -0.36 0.14
N ALA A 232 -49.01 0.04 -1.07
CA ALA A 232 -50.27 0.74 -1.43
C ALA A 232 -50.84 1.81 -0.44
N THR A 233 -51.32 3.01 -0.82
CA THR A 233 -52.00 3.50 -2.03
C THR A 233 -52.26 5.01 -1.85
N SER A 234 -52.35 5.74 -2.97
CA SER A 234 -53.08 7.00 -3.24
C SER A 234 -53.61 7.89 -2.09
N ASN A 235 -53.26 9.18 -2.10
CA ASN A 235 -54.21 10.24 -2.50
C ASN A 235 -53.55 11.63 -2.59
N ALA A 236 -54.19 12.46 -3.42
CA ALA A 236 -53.80 13.78 -3.87
C ALA A 236 -53.90 14.90 -2.81
N SER A 237 -53.34 16.06 -3.19
CA SER A 237 -53.79 17.45 -2.97
C SER A 237 -52.85 18.35 -2.15
N VAL A 238 -52.39 19.43 -2.80
CA VAL A 238 -52.43 20.88 -2.42
C VAL A 238 -52.28 21.16 -0.91
N TRP A 239 -51.28 21.90 -0.42
CA TRP A 239 -50.91 23.30 -0.65
C TRP A 239 -49.41 23.53 -0.46
#